data_AF-A0AA43HUC8-F1
#
_entry.id   AF-A0AA43HUC8-F1
#
_cell.length_a   1.000
_cell.length_b   1.000
_cell.length_c   1.000
_cell.angle_alpha   90.00
_cell.angle_beta   90.00
_cell.angle_gamma   90.00
#
_symmetry.space_group_name_H-M   'P 1'
#
loop_
_entity.id
_entity.type
_entity.pdbx_description
1 polymer ?
#
loop_
_entity_poly.entity_id
_entity_poly.type
_entity_poly.pdbx_seq_one_letter_code
_entity_poly.pdbx_strand_id
1 'polypeptide(L)'
;MSYNKKEFLLPDSHRSMACYHAKIEEDNAMKLTIHDCNKSIRLHNDLSNPEEVKEALDKLGSLAKGIAQLRDHILINYYKKNNQ
;
A
#
# COMPACT_ATOMS: atom_id res chain seq x y z
N MET A 1 0.32 -21.50 -0.10
CA MET A 1 1.50 -20.76 -0.58
C MET A 1 1.51 -19.44 0.16
N SER A 2 2.47 -19.21 1.05
CA SER A 2 2.53 -17.98 1.85
C SER A 2 3.08 -16.82 0.99
N TYR A 3 2.35 -15.71 0.90
CA TYR A 3 2.84 -14.48 0.27
C TYR A 3 3.40 -13.57 1.36
N ASN A 4 4.62 -13.04 1.20
CA ASN A 4 5.22 -12.13 2.19
C ASN A 4 6.18 -11.17 1.49
N LYS A 5 5.83 -9.89 1.46
CA LYS A 5 6.58 -8.83 0.80
C LYS A 5 6.67 -7.61 1.69
N LYS A 6 7.90 -7.18 1.99
CA LYS A 6 8.18 -5.94 2.73
C LYS A 6 9.16 -5.09 1.93
N GLU A 7 8.84 -3.82 1.71
CA GLU A 7 9.72 -2.87 1.01
C GLU A 7 9.59 -1.46 1.58
N PHE A 8 10.71 -0.76 1.65
CA PHE A 8 10.74 0.68 1.95
C PHE A 8 10.18 1.47 0.76
N LEU A 9 9.40 2.52 1.06
CA LEU A 9 8.80 3.38 0.03
C LEU A 9 9.84 4.26 -0.68
N LEU A 10 10.96 4.52 -0.02
CA LEU A 10 12.10 5.25 -0.60
C LEU A 10 13.42 4.69 -0.03
N PRO A 11 13.85 3.50 -0.50
CA PRO A 11 14.96 2.74 0.11
C PRO A 11 16.30 3.48 0.11
N ASP A 12 16.52 4.36 -0.87
CA ASP A 12 17.79 5.09 -1.02
C ASP A 12 17.86 6.39 -0.21
N SER A 13 16.81 6.72 0.55
CA SER A 13 16.76 7.95 1.35
C SER A 13 16.97 7.67 2.82
N HIS A 14 18.08 8.18 3.37
CA HIS A 14 18.36 8.20 4.81
C HIS A 14 17.30 8.94 5.65
N ARG A 15 16.39 9.70 5.01
CA ARG A 15 15.32 10.47 5.67
C ARG A 15 13.97 9.77 5.62
N SER A 16 13.85 8.63 4.93
CA SER A 16 12.57 7.92 4.76
C SER A 16 12.66 6.53 5.36
N MET A 17 11.97 6.32 6.47
CA MET A 17 11.80 5.00 7.10
C MET A 17 10.41 4.42 6.84
N ALA A 18 9.64 5.02 5.93
CA ALA A 18 8.31 4.54 5.60
C ALA A 18 8.40 3.27 4.74
N CYS A 19 7.60 2.27 5.07
CA CYS A 19 7.57 1.01 4.34
C CYS A 19 6.18 0.39 4.33
N TYR A 20 5.97 -0.55 3.40
CA TYR A 20 4.78 -1.39 3.40
C TYR A 20 5.15 -2.85 3.64
N HIS A 21 4.23 -3.59 4.24
CA HIS A 21 4.33 -5.02 4.48
C HIS A 21 3.02 -5.68 4.06
N ALA A 22 3.05 -6.42 2.97
CA ALA A 22 1.93 -7.19 2.45
C ALA A 22 2.19 -8.68 2.69
N LYS A 23 1.25 -9.38 3.31
CA LYS A 23 1.36 -10.82 3.55
C LYS A 23 0.02 -11.55 3.45
N ILE A 24 0.10 -12.83 3.11
CA ILE A 24 -0.97 -13.83 3.22
C ILE A 24 -0.38 -14.97 4.05
N GLU A 25 -0.99 -15.23 5.21
CA GLU A 25 -0.58 -16.27 6.16
C GLU A 25 -1.12 -17.65 5.76
N GLU A 26 -0.67 -18.70 6.44
CA GLU A 26 -1.04 -20.09 6.14
C GLU A 26 -2.53 -20.39 6.41
N ASP A 27 -3.16 -19.61 7.28
CA ASP A 27 -4.58 -19.63 7.62
C ASP A 27 -5.45 -18.78 6.68
N ASN A 28 -4.90 -18.33 5.54
CA ASN A 28 -5.55 -17.43 4.59
C ASN A 28 -5.81 -16.01 5.12
N ALA A 29 -5.25 -15.63 6.26
CA ALA A 29 -5.32 -14.23 6.72
C ALA A 29 -4.47 -13.32 5.81
N MET A 30 -5.11 -12.36 5.16
CA MET A 30 -4.44 -11.28 4.45
C MET A 30 -4.15 -10.11 5.39
N LYS A 31 -2.97 -9.52 5.25
CA LYS A 31 -2.62 -8.28 5.93
C LYS A 31 -1.75 -7.38 5.06
N LEU A 32 -2.19 -6.14 4.87
CA LEU A 32 -1.37 -5.04 4.35
C LEU A 32 -1.15 -4.01 5.45
N THR A 33 0.09 -3.72 5.79
CA THR A 33 0.44 -2.66 6.74
C THR A 33 1.32 -1.63 6.05
N ILE A 34 0.89 -0.37 6.03
CA ILE A 34 1.70 0.78 5.60
C ILE A 34 2.08 1.53 6.86
N HIS A 35 3.37 1.80 7.08
CA HIS A 35 3.83 2.49 8.28
C HIS A 35 5.00 3.42 8.03
N ASP A 36 5.09 4.46 8.85
CA ASP A 36 6.25 5.32 9.00
C ASP A 36 6.79 5.24 10.45
N CYS A 37 7.72 6.12 10.83
CA CYS A 37 8.28 6.15 12.19
C CYS A 37 7.25 6.39 13.31
N ASN A 38 6.07 6.94 12.97
CA ASN A 38 5.13 7.50 13.95
C ASN A 38 3.76 6.81 13.92
N LYS A 39 3.31 6.32 12.77
CA LYS A 39 1.95 5.82 12.54
C LYS A 39 1.94 4.63 11.59
N SER A 40 0.87 3.84 11.68
CA SER A 40 0.61 2.75 10.74
C SER A 40 -0.87 2.65 10.40
N ILE A 41 -1.16 2.21 9.18
CA ILE A 41 -2.48 1.81 8.70
C ILE A 41 -2.41 0.33 8.38
N ARG A 42 -3.42 -0.43 8.79
CA ARG A 42 -3.52 -1.87 8.57
C ARG A 42 -4.84 -2.21 7.89
N LEU A 43 -4.76 -2.93 6.78
CA LEU A 43 -5.88 -3.65 6.17
C LEU A 43 -5.76 -5.13 6.48
N HIS A 44 -6.87 -5.77 6.80
CA HIS A 44 -6.94 -7.17 7.19
C HIS A 44 -8.26 -7.78 6.68
N ASN A 45 -8.18 -9.00 6.18
CA ASN A 45 -9.30 -9.79 5.66
C ASN A 45 -8.97 -11.28 5.77
N ASP A 46 -9.98 -12.13 5.92
CA ASP A 46 -9.89 -13.59 5.82
C ASP A 46 -10.17 -14.05 4.38
N LEU A 47 -9.17 -14.61 3.69
CA LEU A 47 -9.31 -15.06 2.30
C LEU A 47 -9.98 -16.43 2.16
N SER A 48 -10.33 -17.10 3.26
CA SER A 48 -11.18 -18.28 3.22
C SER A 48 -12.67 -17.93 3.03
N ASN A 49 -13.05 -16.68 3.30
CA ASN A 49 -14.40 -16.15 3.12
C ASN A 49 -14.55 -15.42 1.77
N PRO A 50 -15.39 -15.91 0.82
CA PRO A 50 -15.54 -15.30 -0.50
C PRO A 50 -15.96 -13.82 -0.51
N GLU A 51 -16.77 -13.39 0.46
CA GLU A 51 -17.18 -11.99 0.57
C GLU A 51 -16.02 -11.09 0.99
N GLU A 52 -15.17 -11.57 1.91
CA GLU A 52 -13.98 -10.86 2.35
C GLU A 52 -12.87 -10.86 1.29
N VAL A 53 -12.82 -11.87 0.41
CA VAL A 53 -11.96 -11.85 -0.78
C VAL A 53 -12.36 -10.68 -1.68
N LYS A 54 -13.66 -10.52 -1.95
CA LYS A 54 -14.16 -9.38 -2.75
C LYS A 54 -13.85 -8.05 -2.07
N GLU A 55 -14.12 -7.95 -0.77
CA GLU A 55 -13.82 -6.75 0.01
C GLU A 55 -12.32 -6.41 -0.01
N ALA A 56 -11.44 -7.40 0.13
CA ALA A 56 -10.00 -7.23 0.06
C ALA A 56 -9.58 -6.66 -1.31
N LEU A 57 -10.11 -7.21 -2.40
CA LEU A 57 -9.85 -6.74 -3.76
C LEU A 57 -10.33 -5.29 -3.96
N ASP A 58 -11.54 -4.97 -3.52
CA ASP A 58 -12.12 -3.62 -3.65
C ASP A 58 -11.34 -2.58 -2.83
N LYS A 59 -10.94 -2.93 -1.58
CA LYS A 59 -10.09 -2.07 -0.72
C LYS A 59 -8.74 -1.81 -1.37
N LEU A 60 -8.06 -2.85 -1.84
CA LEU A 60 -6.74 -2.75 -2.47
C LEU A 60 -6.81 -1.95 -3.78
N GLY A 61 -7.82 -2.22 -4.61
CA GLY A 61 -8.04 -1.49 -5.87
C GLY A 61 -8.33 0.00 -5.64
N SER A 62 -9.17 0.33 -4.66
CA SER A 62 -9.48 1.72 -4.30
C SER A 62 -8.26 2.46 -3.76
N LEU A 63 -7.47 1.81 -2.90
CA LEU A 63 -6.23 2.38 -2.37
C LEU A 63 -5.21 2.65 -3.48
N ALA A 64 -4.97 1.68 -4.36
CA ALA A 64 -4.05 1.83 -5.48
C ALA A 64 -4.47 2.98 -6.41
N LYS A 65 -5.77 3.08 -6.72
CA LYS A 65 -6.32 4.18 -7.53
C LYS A 65 -6.09 5.54 -6.88
N GLY A 66 -6.41 5.69 -5.59
CA GLY A 66 -6.22 6.95 -4.86
C GLY A 66 -4.76 7.39 -4.80
N ILE A 67 -3.84 6.46 -4.55
CA ILE A 67 -2.38 6.72 -4.56
C ILE A 67 -1.93 7.20 -5.95
N ALA A 68 -2.34 6.52 -7.02
CA ALA A 68 -1.98 6.90 -8.38
C ALA A 68 -2.50 8.30 -8.74
N GLN A 69 -3.75 8.60 -8.39
CA GLN A 69 -4.34 9.92 -8.63
C GLN A 69 -3.59 11.04 -7.90
N LEU A 70 -3.20 10.81 -6.63
CA LEU A 70 -2.40 11.78 -5.88
C LEU A 70 -1.03 12.00 -6.54
N ARG A 71 -0.34 10.91 -6.91
CA ARG A 71 0.95 10.99 -7.61
C ARG A 71 0.82 11.82 -8.90
N ASP A 72 -0.18 11.53 -9.71
CA ASP A 72 -0.37 12.21 -10.99
C ASP A 72 -0.72 13.69 -10.78
N HIS A 73 -1.54 14.02 -9.78
CA HIS A 73 -1.81 15.40 -9.39
C HIS A 73 -0.52 16.15 -9.00
N ILE A 74 0.35 15.54 -8.20
CA ILE A 74 1.64 16.13 -7.80
C ILE A 74 2.52 16.38 -9.04
N LEU A 75 2.65 15.38 -9.92
CA LEU A 75 3.47 15.48 -11.13
C LEU A 75 3.00 16.61 -12.05
N ILE A 76 1.69 16.71 -12.28
CA ILE A 76 1.10 17.71 -13.17
C ILE A 76 1.30 19.12 -12.60
N ASN A 77 0.96 19.32 -11.32
CA ASN A 77 0.83 20.67 -10.77
C ASN A 77 2.12 21.22 -10.16
N TYR A 78 3.03 20.35 -9.70
CA TYR A 78 4.23 20.77 -8.96
C TYR A 78 5.53 20.40 -9.66
N TYR A 79 5.56 19.35 -10.48
CA TYR A 79 6.78 18.98 -11.21
C TYR A 79 6.84 19.56 -12.62
N LYS A 80 5.75 19.47 -13.39
CA LYS A 80 5.73 20.01 -14.77
C LYS A 80 5.64 21.54 -14.81
N LYS A 81 4.90 22.16 -13.90
CA LYS A 81 4.76 23.63 -13.82
C LYS A 81 6.05 24.37 -13.50
N ASN A 82 6.99 23.72 -12.80
CA ASN A 82 8.28 24.31 -12.41
C ASN A 82 9.41 24.03 -13.43
N ASN A 83 9.14 23.27 -14.49
CA ASN A 83 10.09 22.94 -15.56
C ASN A 83 9.65 23.50 -16.93
N GLN A 84 8.70 24.43 -16.94
CA GLN A 84 8.34 25.30 -18.07
C GLN A 84 8.77 26.73 -17.74
#